data_AF-A0A0Q9ZNX6-F1
#
_entry.id   AF-A0A0Q9ZNX6-F1
#
_cell.length_a   1.000
_cell.length_b   1.000
_cell.length_c   1.000
_cell.angle_alpha   90.00
_cell.angle_beta   90.00
_cell.angle_gamma   90.00
#
_symmetry.space_group_name_H-M   'P 1'
#
loop_
_entity.id
_entity.type
_entity.pdbx_description
1 polymer ?
#
loop_
_entity_poly.entity_id
_entity_poly.type
_entity_poly.pdbx_seq_one_letter_code
_entity_poly.pdbx_strand_id
1 'polypeptide(L)'
;MASNRFDLKYRGTKCLNCDFPLDKSDKYCPTCGQLNSTKKLKFDDFFSEFFSGLFAYDSRFQRTLRVLLFSPGRISKDYINGKRMCYANPFRFYLSASIIFFLIWSFTNSFDNIQPISDNTEIAEQLQQDSLNTGTPNIVHTPVGGMNLDSIIKAQNENKAKSYKEFYVPPQELDTMTYLDAGTKKLNIYSRFYKETTIRNAETAMDSLAYPQTSYNHWLYKKAVDWNTVKDNPGLFFNYFVNKLPFIIFFYLPVFALFIWLLYLRRPFNYMEHLIFAFHVQTTFFIVYALALLVDYLLKDWAFTIANTVFIFYLYKAMRNFYGQGRVKTIVKFILLNFIFFILAGIAAIISILASFAIY
;
A
#
# COMPACT_ATOMS: atom_id res chain seq x y z
N MET A 1 -31.55 29.69 9.14
CA MET A 1 -31.64 28.56 8.17
C MET A 1 -31.09 29.03 6.84
N ALA A 2 -29.95 28.50 6.40
CA ALA A 2 -29.43 28.79 5.07
C ALA A 2 -30.45 28.30 4.00
N SER A 3 -30.74 29.11 2.98
CA SER A 3 -31.70 28.71 1.94
C SER A 3 -31.14 27.56 1.10
N ASN A 4 -31.90 26.47 0.99
CA ASN A 4 -31.47 25.29 0.26
C ASN A 4 -31.79 25.48 -1.22
N ARG A 5 -30.89 25.06 -2.12
CA ARG A 5 -31.12 25.06 -3.58
C ARG A 5 -32.30 24.17 -4.00
N PHE A 6 -32.78 23.27 -3.14
CA PHE A 6 -33.97 22.45 -3.37
C PHE A 6 -35.30 23.16 -3.03
N ASP A 7 -35.26 24.36 -2.45
CA ASP A 7 -36.44 25.11 -2.02
C ASP A 7 -37.33 25.46 -3.22
N LEU A 8 -38.66 25.36 -3.03
CA LEU A 8 -39.67 25.64 -4.06
C LEU A 8 -39.53 27.04 -4.69
N LYS A 9 -39.07 28.03 -3.91
CA LYS A 9 -38.92 29.43 -4.36
C LYS A 9 -37.88 29.62 -5.48
N TYR A 10 -36.98 28.66 -5.66
CA TYR A 10 -35.96 28.70 -6.70
C TYR A 10 -36.31 27.85 -7.94
N ARG A 11 -37.50 27.24 -8.01
CA ARG A 11 -37.86 26.37 -9.14
C ARG A 11 -38.48 27.15 -10.29
N GLY A 12 -38.05 26.83 -11.51
CA GLY A 12 -38.56 27.40 -12.75
C GLY A 12 -39.53 26.47 -13.47
N THR A 13 -40.18 26.99 -14.51
CA THR A 13 -41.08 26.24 -15.40
C THR A 13 -40.39 25.75 -16.69
N LYS A 14 -39.07 25.95 -16.78
CA LYS A 14 -38.24 25.56 -17.91
C LYS A 14 -36.87 25.12 -17.41
N CYS A 15 -36.33 24.05 -17.96
CA CYS A 15 -34.98 23.58 -17.64
C CYS A 15 -33.93 24.55 -18.20
N LEU A 16 -32.96 24.95 -17.38
CA LEU A 16 -31.90 25.89 -17.78
C LEU A 16 -30.84 25.28 -18.72
N ASN A 17 -30.79 23.95 -18.86
CA ASN A 17 -29.80 23.24 -19.67
C ASN A 17 -30.36 22.77 -21.03
N CYS A 18 -31.54 22.15 -21.03
CA CYS A 18 -32.12 21.56 -22.24
C CYS A 18 -33.47 22.18 -22.66
N ASP A 19 -33.87 23.27 -22.00
CA ASP A 19 -35.09 24.02 -22.32
C ASP A 19 -36.42 23.26 -22.22
N PHE A 20 -36.38 22.02 -21.73
CA PHE A 20 -37.56 21.19 -21.50
C PHE A 20 -38.54 21.89 -20.53
N PRO A 21 -39.85 21.90 -20.82
CA PRO A 21 -40.87 22.44 -19.91
C PRO A 21 -40.89 21.67 -18.59
N LEU A 22 -40.84 22.38 -17.46
CA LEU A 22 -40.86 21.78 -16.12
C LEU A 22 -42.07 22.28 -15.35
N ASP A 23 -42.56 21.47 -14.43
CA ASP A 23 -43.45 21.94 -13.38
C ASP A 23 -42.62 22.49 -12.19
N LYS A 24 -43.17 23.43 -11.43
CA LYS A 24 -42.57 23.87 -10.15
C LYS A 24 -42.49 22.73 -9.14
N SER A 25 -43.31 21.69 -9.28
CA SER A 25 -43.19 20.49 -8.44
C SER A 25 -41.92 19.68 -8.77
N ASP A 26 -41.39 19.78 -9.99
CA ASP A 26 -40.21 19.06 -10.44
C ASP A 26 -38.94 19.57 -9.78
N LYS A 27 -38.25 18.67 -9.06
CA LYS A 27 -36.92 18.95 -8.48
C LYS A 27 -35.81 18.83 -9.53
N TYR A 28 -35.95 17.94 -10.48
CA TYR A 28 -34.95 17.64 -11.51
C TYR A 28 -35.63 17.53 -12.87
N CYS A 29 -34.92 17.93 -13.92
CA CYS A 29 -35.40 17.75 -15.28
C CYS A 29 -35.43 16.26 -15.63
N PRO A 30 -36.56 15.71 -16.12
CA PRO A 30 -36.66 14.29 -16.48
C PRO A 30 -35.82 13.94 -17.73
N THR A 31 -35.53 14.92 -18.58
CA THR A 31 -34.82 14.72 -19.85
C THR A 31 -33.30 14.72 -19.67
N CYS A 32 -32.75 15.72 -18.98
CA CYS A 32 -31.29 15.88 -18.84
C CYS A 32 -30.75 15.68 -17.42
N GLY A 33 -31.62 15.50 -16.42
CA GLY A 33 -31.24 15.27 -15.03
C GLY A 33 -30.74 16.52 -14.27
N GLN A 34 -30.71 17.71 -14.89
CA GLN A 34 -30.31 18.94 -14.20
C GLN A 34 -31.27 19.28 -13.05
N LEU A 35 -30.74 19.73 -11.92
CA LEU A 35 -31.52 20.29 -10.83
C LEU A 35 -32.31 21.54 -11.30
N ASN A 36 -33.61 21.58 -11.04
CA ASN A 36 -34.46 22.74 -11.28
C ASN A 36 -34.23 23.79 -10.19
N SER A 37 -33.23 24.65 -10.36
CA SER A 37 -32.91 25.73 -9.42
C SER A 37 -32.38 26.97 -10.15
N THR A 38 -33.02 28.12 -9.93
CA THR A 38 -32.60 29.45 -10.38
C THR A 38 -31.76 30.19 -9.33
N LYS A 39 -31.49 29.57 -8.17
CA LYS A 39 -30.59 30.11 -7.15
C LYS A 39 -29.21 30.35 -7.76
N LYS A 40 -28.72 31.59 -7.70
CA LYS A 40 -27.33 31.92 -8.07
C LYS A 40 -26.36 31.17 -7.16
N LEU A 41 -25.30 30.61 -7.72
CA LEU A 41 -24.28 29.86 -6.98
C LEU A 41 -23.59 30.78 -5.99
N LYS A 42 -23.58 30.40 -4.72
CA LYS A 42 -22.75 31.02 -3.67
C LYS A 42 -21.54 30.15 -3.39
N PHE A 43 -20.52 30.74 -2.79
CA PHE A 43 -19.31 30.04 -2.36
C PHE A 43 -19.64 28.82 -1.47
N ASP A 44 -20.56 28.96 -0.52
CA ASP A 44 -21.01 27.87 0.34
C ASP A 44 -21.68 26.72 -0.43
N ASP A 45 -22.42 27.04 -1.51
CA ASP A 45 -23.07 26.02 -2.35
C ASP A 45 -22.00 25.19 -3.08
N PHE A 46 -20.88 25.81 -3.49
CA PHE A 46 -19.76 25.11 -4.13
C PHE A 46 -19.03 24.17 -3.16
N PHE A 47 -18.69 24.64 -1.96
CA PHE A 47 -18.07 23.78 -0.94
C PHE A 47 -18.97 22.63 -0.52
N SER A 48 -20.27 22.91 -0.33
CA SER A 48 -21.26 21.87 -0.05
C SER A 48 -21.34 20.84 -1.18
N GLU A 49 -21.33 21.27 -2.45
CA GLU A 49 -21.36 20.38 -3.61
C GLU A 49 -20.05 19.57 -3.77
N PHE A 50 -18.90 20.19 -3.49
CA PHE A 50 -17.60 19.52 -3.47
C PHE A 50 -17.54 18.42 -2.41
N PHE A 51 -17.88 18.72 -1.15
CA PHE A 51 -17.90 17.73 -0.08
C PHE A 51 -19.00 16.68 -0.26
N SER A 52 -20.17 17.06 -0.80
CA SER A 52 -21.21 16.10 -1.19
C SER A 52 -20.75 15.16 -2.30
N GLY A 53 -19.97 15.68 -3.26
CA GLY A 53 -19.36 14.90 -4.34
C GLY A 53 -18.23 13.99 -3.85
N LEU A 54 -17.39 14.46 -2.94
CA LEU A 54 -16.19 13.77 -2.45
C LEU A 54 -16.50 12.73 -1.36
N PHE A 55 -17.41 13.03 -0.43
CA PHE A 55 -17.79 12.12 0.66
C PHE A 55 -19.05 11.29 0.38
N ALA A 56 -19.63 11.41 -0.81
CA ALA A 56 -20.94 10.85 -1.13
C ALA A 56 -21.99 11.17 -0.04
N TYR A 57 -21.82 12.28 0.71
CA TYR A 57 -22.51 12.66 1.94
C TYR A 57 -23.94 13.16 1.66
N ASP A 58 -24.64 12.43 0.79
CA ASP A 58 -26.09 12.46 0.63
C ASP A 58 -26.71 11.57 1.74
N SER A 59 -28.02 11.67 1.93
CA SER A 59 -28.87 10.72 2.67
C SER A 59 -28.56 9.24 2.37
N ARG A 60 -28.01 8.96 1.18
CA ARG A 60 -27.56 7.63 0.75
C ARG A 60 -26.31 7.16 1.50
N PHE A 61 -25.40 8.03 1.94
CA PHE A 61 -24.18 7.65 2.65
C PHE A 61 -24.51 6.86 3.91
N GLN A 62 -25.29 7.45 4.82
CA GLN A 62 -25.62 6.83 6.10
C GLN A 62 -26.37 5.51 5.89
N ARG A 63 -27.30 5.48 4.92
CA ARG A 63 -28.00 4.25 4.52
C ARG A 63 -27.01 3.20 4.01
N THR A 64 -26.09 3.57 3.12
CA THR A 64 -25.07 2.68 2.54
C THR A 64 -24.17 2.15 3.64
N LEU A 65 -23.63 3.00 4.51
CA LEU A 65 -22.76 2.61 5.62
C LEU A 65 -23.44 1.60 6.55
N ARG A 66 -24.68 1.86 6.96
CA ARG A 66 -25.45 0.94 7.81
C ARG A 66 -25.73 -0.40 7.12
N VAL A 67 -26.21 -0.38 5.88
CA VAL A 67 -26.51 -1.64 5.17
C VAL A 67 -25.22 -2.39 4.86
N LEU A 68 -24.12 -1.70 4.56
CA LEU A 68 -22.84 -2.32 4.26
C LEU A 68 -22.29 -3.07 5.47
N LEU A 69 -22.24 -2.45 6.64
CA LEU A 69 -21.68 -3.08 7.85
C LEU A 69 -22.54 -4.22 8.41
N PHE A 70 -23.87 -4.06 8.40
CA PHE A 70 -24.77 -4.99 9.11
C PHE A 70 -25.49 -5.99 8.18
N SER A 71 -25.48 -5.79 6.86
CA SER A 71 -26.15 -6.67 5.88
C SER A 71 -25.18 -7.12 4.77
N PRO A 72 -24.22 -8.02 5.07
CA PRO A 72 -23.19 -8.48 4.14
C PRO A 72 -23.75 -8.96 2.80
N GLY A 73 -23.21 -8.43 1.71
CA GLY A 73 -23.58 -8.76 0.32
C GLY A 73 -24.93 -8.20 -0.16
N ARG A 74 -25.72 -7.54 0.71
CA ARG A 74 -27.04 -7.02 0.35
C ARG A 74 -26.97 -5.87 -0.64
N ILE A 75 -26.05 -4.92 -0.44
CA ILE A 75 -25.92 -3.76 -1.34
C ILE A 75 -25.56 -4.20 -2.75
N SER A 76 -24.55 -5.07 -2.87
CA SER A 76 -24.15 -5.62 -4.17
C SER A 76 -25.32 -6.32 -4.86
N LYS A 77 -26.08 -7.15 -4.12
CA LYS A 77 -27.27 -7.81 -4.65
C LYS A 77 -28.37 -6.85 -5.09
N ASP A 78 -28.68 -5.83 -4.30
CA ASP A 78 -29.67 -4.81 -4.65
C ASP A 78 -29.21 -3.98 -5.87
N TYR A 79 -27.92 -3.69 -5.98
CA TYR A 79 -27.34 -2.89 -7.07
C TYR A 79 -27.45 -3.60 -8.42
N ILE A 80 -27.14 -4.90 -8.47
CA ILE A 80 -27.29 -5.71 -9.69
C ILE A 80 -28.77 -5.91 -10.07
N ASN A 81 -29.67 -5.95 -9.07
CA ASN A 81 -31.12 -5.99 -9.28
C ASN A 81 -31.72 -4.62 -9.65
N GLY A 82 -30.90 -3.62 -9.97
CA GLY A 82 -31.35 -2.32 -10.48
C GLY A 82 -31.62 -1.25 -9.42
N LYS A 83 -31.51 -1.54 -8.11
CA LYS A 83 -31.70 -0.54 -7.03
C LYS A 83 -30.46 0.33 -6.82
N ARG A 84 -29.96 0.95 -7.89
CA ARG A 84 -28.65 1.65 -7.94
C ARG A 84 -28.67 3.02 -7.28
N MET A 85 -29.84 3.66 -7.18
CA MET A 85 -29.99 5.00 -6.60
C MET A 85 -30.25 5.00 -5.08
N CYS A 86 -30.53 3.84 -4.49
CA CYS A 86 -30.75 3.73 -3.04
C CYS A 86 -29.46 3.84 -2.22
N TYR A 87 -28.32 3.58 -2.85
CA TYR A 87 -27.01 3.49 -2.23
C TYR A 87 -26.03 4.46 -2.91
N ALA A 88 -24.91 4.72 -2.24
CA ALA A 88 -23.80 5.44 -2.84
C ALA A 88 -23.24 4.64 -4.03
N ASN A 89 -22.65 5.34 -5.00
CA ASN A 89 -21.99 4.68 -6.12
C ASN A 89 -20.83 3.81 -5.59
N PRO A 90 -20.74 2.51 -5.96
CA PRO A 90 -19.78 1.58 -5.36
C PRO A 90 -18.32 2.04 -5.52
N PHE A 91 -17.95 2.49 -6.71
CA PHE A 91 -16.60 2.94 -7.02
C PHE A 91 -16.23 4.21 -6.25
N ARG A 92 -17.12 5.22 -6.26
CA ARG A 92 -16.88 6.47 -5.52
C ARG A 92 -16.78 6.20 -4.03
N PHE A 93 -17.67 5.38 -3.49
CA PHE A 93 -17.69 5.05 -2.07
C PHE A 93 -16.45 4.27 -1.63
N TYR A 94 -15.97 3.35 -2.46
CA TYR A 94 -14.68 2.70 -2.29
C TYR A 94 -13.51 3.70 -2.25
N LEU A 95 -13.45 4.63 -3.21
CA LEU A 95 -12.38 5.63 -3.26
C LEU A 95 -12.40 6.56 -2.05
N SER A 96 -13.57 7.04 -1.64
CA SER A 96 -13.71 7.87 -0.44
C SER A 96 -13.27 7.11 0.81
N ALA A 97 -13.71 5.85 0.97
CA ALA A 97 -13.34 5.03 2.11
C ALA A 97 -11.85 4.69 2.15
N SER A 98 -11.21 4.45 1.00
CA SER A 98 -9.78 4.19 0.93
C SER A 98 -8.98 5.43 1.33
N ILE A 99 -9.32 6.61 0.79
CA ILE A 99 -8.69 7.88 1.15
C ILE A 99 -8.81 8.12 2.66
N ILE A 100 -10.01 7.97 3.23
CA ILE A 100 -10.25 8.15 4.68
C ILE A 100 -9.41 7.15 5.50
N PHE A 101 -9.40 5.87 5.11
CA PHE A 101 -8.61 4.85 5.79
C PHE A 101 -7.12 5.19 5.79
N PHE A 102 -6.54 5.54 4.63
CA PHE A 102 -5.12 5.87 4.54
C PHE A 102 -4.76 7.17 5.25
N LEU A 103 -5.68 8.15 5.31
CA LEU A 103 -5.51 9.34 6.14
C LEU A 103 -5.47 8.96 7.63
N ILE A 104 -6.44 8.19 8.12
CA ILE A 104 -6.47 7.72 9.52
C ILE A 104 -5.22 6.91 9.84
N TRP A 105 -4.83 5.99 8.96
CA TRP A 105 -3.63 5.18 9.11
C TRP A 105 -2.38 6.07 9.17
N SER A 106 -2.24 7.05 8.28
CA SER A 106 -1.13 8.01 8.30
C SER A 106 -1.09 8.82 9.59
N PHE A 107 -2.22 9.36 10.05
CA PHE A 107 -2.29 10.12 11.31
C PHE A 107 -1.96 9.25 12.53
N THR A 108 -2.44 8.02 12.59
CA THR A 108 -2.19 7.13 13.74
C THR A 108 -0.75 6.63 13.79
N ASN A 109 -0.11 6.38 12.64
CA ASN A 109 1.26 5.86 12.56
C ASN A 109 2.34 6.96 12.50
N SER A 110 1.96 8.22 12.21
CA SER A 110 2.92 9.34 12.22
C SER A 110 3.44 9.68 13.62
N PHE A 111 2.71 9.33 14.68
CA PHE A 111 3.15 9.57 16.06
C PHE A 111 4.12 8.50 16.59
N ASP A 112 4.10 7.28 16.06
CA ASP A 112 5.06 6.22 16.42
C ASP A 112 6.43 6.41 15.73
N ASN A 113 6.47 7.17 14.63
CA ASN A 113 7.70 7.47 13.89
C ASN A 113 8.44 8.73 14.40
N ILE A 114 7.97 9.36 15.48
CA ILE A 114 8.75 10.32 16.28
C ILE A 114 9.23 9.58 17.54
N GLN A 115 9.92 8.45 17.33
CA GLN A 115 11.06 8.20 18.21
C GLN A 115 12.06 9.30 17.81
N PRO A 116 12.42 10.25 18.69
CA PRO A 116 13.68 10.95 18.47
C PRO A 116 14.71 9.84 18.26
N ILE A 117 15.68 10.09 17.39
CA ILE A 117 16.94 9.35 17.43
C ILE A 117 17.44 9.58 18.86
N SER A 118 17.02 8.71 19.77
CA SER A 118 17.44 8.65 21.15
C SER A 118 18.80 8.00 21.00
N ASP A 119 19.76 8.89 20.81
CA ASP A 119 20.98 8.84 21.57
C ASP A 119 21.65 7.46 21.54
N ASN A 120 22.60 7.35 20.60
CA ASN A 120 23.72 6.40 20.61
C ASN A 120 24.53 6.40 21.94
N THR A 121 24.06 7.10 22.97
CA THR A 121 24.66 7.28 24.29
C THR A 121 24.53 6.01 25.14
N GLU A 122 23.50 5.17 24.97
CA GLU A 122 23.42 3.90 25.73
C GLU A 122 24.42 2.84 25.23
N ILE A 123 24.74 2.82 23.94
CA ILE A 123 25.75 1.91 23.36
C ILE A 123 27.17 2.43 23.64
N ALA A 124 27.36 3.76 23.67
CA ALA A 124 28.63 4.38 24.04
C ALA A 124 28.94 4.22 25.54
N GLU A 125 27.95 4.31 26.43
CA GLU A 125 28.14 4.13 27.87
C GLU A 125 28.41 2.66 28.24
N GLN A 126 27.81 1.69 27.55
CA GLN A 126 28.14 0.27 27.73
C GLN A 126 29.57 -0.07 27.27
N LEU A 127 30.06 0.56 26.19
CA LEU A 127 31.43 0.36 25.72
C LEU A 127 32.48 1.08 26.60
N GLN A 128 32.11 2.15 27.29
CA GLN A 128 33.02 2.92 28.14
C GLN A 128 33.09 2.40 29.58
N GLN A 129 32.02 1.79 30.12
CA GLN A 129 32.06 1.09 31.40
C GLN A 129 32.83 -0.24 31.34
N ASP A 130 32.76 -0.97 30.21
CA ASP A 130 33.58 -2.18 30.00
C ASP A 130 35.08 -1.87 29.83
N SER A 131 35.42 -0.64 29.45
CA SER A 131 36.82 -0.20 29.25
C SER A 131 37.50 0.34 30.52
N LEU A 132 36.76 0.55 31.62
CA LEU A 132 37.30 1.14 32.86
C LEU A 132 37.40 0.14 34.02
N ASN A 133 36.81 -1.05 33.91
CA ASN A 133 36.91 -2.12 34.90
C ASN A 133 37.71 -3.32 34.38
N THR A 134 38.99 -3.12 34.03
CA THR A 134 40.01 -4.19 34.09
C THR A 134 41.41 -3.58 34.13
N GLY A 135 41.71 -2.91 35.24
CA GLY A 135 43.08 -2.90 35.74
C GLY A 135 43.43 -4.32 36.21
N THR A 136 44.53 -4.86 35.68
CA THR A 136 45.11 -6.20 35.88
C THR A 136 44.52 -7.33 35.01
N PRO A 137 45.34 -7.98 34.15
CA PRO A 137 44.94 -9.18 33.46
C PRO A 137 44.94 -10.32 34.48
N ASN A 138 43.76 -10.84 34.82
CA ASN A 138 43.66 -12.12 35.52
C ASN A 138 44.16 -13.20 34.56
N ILE A 139 45.42 -13.61 34.76
CA ILE A 139 46.01 -14.81 34.19
C ILE A 139 45.28 -15.99 34.83
N VAL A 140 44.18 -16.41 34.21
CA VAL A 140 43.60 -17.73 34.46
C VAL A 140 44.54 -18.74 33.80
N HIS A 141 45.36 -19.41 34.61
CA HIS A 141 46.10 -20.59 34.18
C HIS A 141 45.10 -21.72 33.89
N THR A 142 44.78 -21.93 32.62
CA THR A 142 44.29 -23.22 32.12
C THR A 142 45.45 -23.97 31.47
N PRO A 143 45.52 -25.32 31.58
CA PRO A 143 46.66 -26.07 31.11
C PRO A 143 46.78 -25.97 29.59
N VAL A 144 48.00 -25.65 29.15
CA VAL A 144 48.43 -25.62 27.76
C VAL A 144 48.13 -26.96 27.09
N GLY A 145 47.16 -26.94 26.17
CA GLY A 145 46.81 -28.03 25.28
C GLY A 145 46.46 -27.48 23.91
N GLY A 146 47.48 -27.19 23.10
CA GLY A 146 47.38 -27.24 21.63
C GLY A 146 46.54 -26.20 20.89
N MET A 147 46.29 -25.00 21.42
CA MET A 147 45.69 -23.93 20.60
C MET A 147 46.78 -23.06 19.95
N ASN A 148 46.97 -23.28 18.64
CA ASN A 148 47.86 -22.50 17.79
C ASN A 148 47.38 -21.04 17.71
N LEU A 149 48.24 -20.08 18.03
CA LEU A 149 47.98 -18.65 17.85
C LEU A 149 47.60 -18.33 16.39
N ASP A 150 48.10 -19.14 15.45
CA ASP A 150 47.79 -19.10 14.02
C ASP A 150 46.32 -19.35 13.69
N SER A 151 45.57 -20.13 14.49
CA SER A 151 44.14 -20.35 14.24
C SER A 151 43.28 -19.15 14.63
N ILE A 152 43.70 -18.36 15.62
CA ILE A 152 43.01 -17.13 16.03
C ILE A 152 43.30 -16.00 15.02
N ILE A 153 44.54 -15.91 14.55
CA ILE A 153 44.94 -14.95 13.50
C ILE A 153 44.29 -15.29 12.16
N LYS A 154 44.15 -16.58 11.80
CA LYS A 154 43.36 -17.01 10.63
C LYS A 154 41.87 -16.69 10.77
N ALA A 155 41.27 -16.95 11.93
CA ALA A 155 39.86 -16.63 12.17
C ALA A 155 39.58 -15.12 12.15
N GLN A 156 40.53 -14.28 12.55
CA GLN A 156 40.43 -12.82 12.40
C GLN A 156 40.65 -12.35 10.94
N ASN A 157 41.55 -12.99 10.19
CA ASN A 157 41.80 -12.65 8.79
C ASN A 157 40.69 -13.12 7.83
N GLU A 158 39.98 -14.20 8.15
CA GLU A 158 38.82 -14.66 7.36
C GLU A 158 37.59 -13.75 7.49
N ASN A 159 37.52 -12.93 8.55
CA ASN A 159 36.38 -12.04 8.84
C ASN A 159 36.58 -10.59 8.36
N LYS A 160 37.73 -10.25 7.75
CA LYS A 160 37.91 -8.92 7.13
C LYS A 160 37.22 -8.93 5.76
N ALA A 161 36.16 -8.14 5.62
CA ALA A 161 35.45 -8.01 4.35
C ALA A 161 36.44 -7.62 3.24
N LYS A 162 36.70 -8.55 2.31
CA LYS A 162 37.62 -8.37 1.18
C LYS A 162 37.31 -7.09 0.41
N SER A 163 38.34 -6.28 0.13
CA SER A 163 38.18 -4.96 -0.48
C SER A 163 37.66 -5.05 -1.92
N TYR A 164 36.95 -4.02 -2.41
CA TYR A 164 36.51 -3.91 -3.80
C TYR A 164 37.68 -4.07 -4.78
N LYS A 165 38.89 -3.68 -4.39
CA LYS A 165 40.11 -3.79 -5.19
C LYS A 165 40.47 -5.23 -5.53
N GLU A 166 40.14 -6.19 -4.66
CA GLU A 166 40.39 -7.62 -4.90
C GLU A 166 39.45 -8.22 -5.96
N PHE A 167 38.29 -7.59 -6.17
CA PHE A 167 37.29 -8.03 -7.16
C PHE A 167 37.24 -7.10 -8.37
N TYR A 168 38.12 -6.10 -8.43
CA TYR A 168 38.15 -5.14 -9.51
C TYR A 168 38.54 -5.85 -10.81
N VAL A 169 37.75 -5.62 -11.84
CA VAL A 169 38.00 -6.14 -13.20
C VAL A 169 38.12 -4.94 -14.14
N PRO A 170 39.22 -4.82 -14.91
CA PRO A 170 39.37 -3.74 -15.88
C PRO A 170 38.25 -3.76 -16.95
N PRO A 171 37.85 -2.59 -17.50
CA PRO A 171 36.83 -2.52 -18.55
C PRO A 171 37.12 -3.42 -19.76
N GLN A 172 38.39 -3.53 -20.19
CA GLN A 172 38.74 -4.35 -21.35
C GLN A 172 38.42 -5.83 -21.15
N GLU A 173 38.58 -6.34 -19.93
CA GLU A 173 38.27 -7.72 -19.61
C GLU A 173 36.75 -7.92 -19.51
N LEU A 174 36.02 -6.94 -18.95
CA LEU A 174 34.55 -6.99 -18.88
C LEU A 174 33.89 -7.03 -20.27
N ASP A 175 34.47 -6.34 -21.26
CA ASP A 175 33.96 -6.30 -22.63
C ASP A 175 34.11 -7.64 -23.37
N THR A 176 34.98 -8.53 -22.89
CA THR A 176 35.12 -9.90 -23.45
C THR A 176 34.11 -10.89 -22.88
N MET A 177 33.40 -10.53 -21.81
CA MET A 177 32.44 -11.40 -21.13
C MET A 177 31.04 -11.30 -21.73
N THR A 178 30.20 -12.30 -21.46
CA THR A 178 28.77 -12.23 -21.76
C THR A 178 28.14 -11.07 -20.98
N TYR A 179 27.14 -10.41 -21.56
CA TYR A 179 26.43 -9.29 -20.94
C TYR A 179 25.98 -9.56 -19.49
N LEU A 180 25.47 -10.77 -19.20
CA LEU A 180 25.04 -11.16 -17.85
C LEU A 180 26.22 -11.31 -16.88
N ASP A 181 27.33 -11.89 -17.32
CA ASP A 181 28.52 -12.09 -16.49
C ASP A 181 29.21 -10.75 -16.17
N ALA A 182 29.34 -9.88 -17.18
CA ALA A 182 29.84 -8.53 -16.99
C ALA A 182 28.95 -7.73 -16.03
N GLY A 183 27.63 -7.83 -16.18
CA GLY A 183 26.66 -7.15 -15.32
C GLY A 183 26.73 -7.60 -13.85
N THR A 184 26.82 -8.90 -13.60
CA THR A 184 26.92 -9.45 -12.23
C THR A 184 28.23 -9.06 -11.55
N LYS A 185 29.35 -9.09 -12.28
CA LYS A 185 30.65 -8.61 -11.77
C LYS A 185 30.62 -7.11 -11.45
N LYS A 186 30.10 -6.27 -12.37
CA LYS A 186 29.93 -4.83 -12.14
C LYS A 186 29.09 -4.55 -10.90
N LEU A 187 27.94 -5.22 -10.74
CA LEU A 187 27.09 -5.08 -9.54
C LEU A 187 27.84 -5.42 -8.25
N ASN A 188 28.65 -6.47 -8.24
CA ASN A 188 29.45 -6.85 -7.08
C ASN A 188 30.49 -5.78 -6.73
N ILE A 189 31.22 -5.29 -7.74
CA ILE A 189 32.24 -4.24 -7.59
C ILE A 189 31.59 -2.95 -7.08
N TYR A 190 30.51 -2.49 -7.72
CA TYR A 190 29.81 -1.28 -7.33
C TYR A 190 29.25 -1.36 -5.91
N SER A 191 28.67 -2.51 -5.55
CA SER A 191 28.14 -2.73 -4.21
C SER A 191 29.24 -2.64 -3.14
N ARG A 192 30.41 -3.23 -3.37
CA ARG A 192 31.56 -3.17 -2.45
C ARG A 192 32.19 -1.78 -2.42
N PHE A 193 32.39 -1.16 -3.58
CA PHE A 193 32.94 0.18 -3.71
C PHE A 193 32.10 1.19 -2.92
N TYR A 194 30.78 1.13 -3.05
CA TYR A 194 29.88 1.97 -2.26
C TYR A 194 30.00 1.72 -0.75
N LYS A 195 30.07 0.45 -0.32
CA LYS A 195 30.21 0.11 1.11
C LYS A 195 31.51 0.63 1.72
N GLU A 196 32.61 0.62 0.96
CA GLU A 196 33.91 1.08 1.43
C GLU A 196 34.09 2.60 1.34
N THR A 197 33.56 3.25 0.30
CA THR A 197 33.80 4.68 0.03
C THR A 197 32.65 5.59 0.41
N THR A 198 31.43 5.05 0.56
CA THR A 198 30.16 5.78 0.75
C THR A 198 29.79 6.77 -0.36
N ILE A 199 30.52 6.78 -1.49
CA ILE A 199 30.28 7.68 -2.62
C ILE A 199 28.95 7.34 -3.29
N ARG A 200 27.97 8.24 -3.25
CA ARG A 200 26.66 8.03 -3.90
C ARG A 200 26.60 8.52 -5.34
N ASN A 201 27.41 9.52 -5.70
CA ASN A 201 27.41 10.08 -7.05
C ASN A 201 28.03 9.07 -8.03
N ALA A 202 27.25 8.70 -9.06
CA ALA A 202 27.67 7.70 -10.04
C ALA A 202 28.81 8.18 -10.94
N GLU A 203 28.86 9.47 -11.29
CA GLU A 203 29.92 10.07 -12.10
C GLU A 203 31.26 9.98 -11.35
N THR A 204 31.29 10.43 -10.10
CA THR A 204 32.47 10.34 -9.22
C THR A 204 32.91 8.88 -8.98
N ALA A 205 31.94 7.97 -8.85
CA ALA A 205 32.24 6.55 -8.70
C ALA A 205 32.85 5.94 -9.95
N MET A 206 32.35 6.29 -11.14
CA MET A 206 32.91 5.80 -12.41
C MET A 206 34.32 6.36 -12.65
N ASP A 207 34.57 7.62 -12.33
CA ASP A 207 35.91 8.21 -12.40
C ASP A 207 36.88 7.49 -11.46
N SER A 208 36.46 7.25 -10.22
CA SER A 208 37.27 6.55 -9.21
C SER A 208 37.58 5.10 -9.59
N LEU A 209 36.64 4.44 -10.28
CA LEU A 209 36.78 3.07 -10.76
C LEU A 209 37.44 3.00 -12.15
N ALA A 210 37.76 4.13 -12.79
CA ALA A 210 38.22 4.19 -14.18
C ALA A 210 37.30 3.45 -15.17
N TYR A 211 35.98 3.52 -14.94
CA TYR A 211 34.97 2.90 -15.79
C TYR A 211 34.31 3.94 -16.72
N PRO A 212 33.84 3.54 -17.91
CA PRO A 212 33.20 4.47 -18.85
C PRO A 212 31.97 5.17 -18.27
N GLN A 213 31.84 6.48 -18.51
CA GLN A 213 30.71 7.33 -18.11
C GLN A 213 29.48 7.07 -18.99
N THR A 214 28.95 5.85 -18.95
CA THR A 214 27.78 5.43 -19.72
C THR A 214 26.51 5.45 -18.87
N SER A 215 25.36 5.72 -19.48
CA SER A 215 24.06 5.69 -18.80
C SER A 215 23.78 4.34 -18.14
N TYR A 216 24.24 3.25 -18.75
CA TYR A 216 24.12 1.90 -18.18
C TYR A 216 24.94 1.75 -16.89
N ASN A 217 26.21 2.15 -16.90
CA ASN A 217 27.06 2.06 -15.70
C ASN A 217 26.54 2.97 -14.57
N HIS A 218 26.07 4.18 -14.89
CA HIS A 218 25.44 5.07 -13.92
C HIS A 218 24.18 4.47 -13.30
N TRP A 219 23.29 3.95 -14.16
CA TRP A 219 22.07 3.29 -13.73
C TRP A 219 22.40 2.08 -12.84
N LEU A 220 23.33 1.23 -13.26
CA LEU A 220 23.72 0.01 -12.55
C LEU A 220 24.39 0.31 -11.21
N TYR A 221 25.25 1.33 -11.16
CA TYR A 221 25.87 1.82 -9.93
C TYR A 221 24.81 2.32 -8.95
N LYS A 222 23.87 3.15 -9.42
CA LYS A 222 22.75 3.62 -8.60
C LYS A 222 21.95 2.45 -8.03
N LYS A 223 21.65 1.41 -8.82
CA LYS A 223 20.97 0.21 -8.30
C LYS A 223 21.76 -0.53 -7.24
N ALA A 224 23.08 -0.63 -7.39
CA ALA A 224 23.94 -1.25 -6.38
C ALA A 224 23.93 -0.46 -5.06
N VAL A 225 23.92 0.88 -5.13
CA VAL A 225 23.78 1.77 -3.96
C VAL A 225 22.39 1.62 -3.32
N ASP A 226 21.32 1.62 -4.12
CA ASP A 226 19.94 1.48 -3.65
C ASP A 226 19.73 0.12 -2.98
N TRP A 227 20.24 -0.95 -3.58
CA TRP A 227 20.18 -2.29 -3.00
C TRP A 227 20.87 -2.38 -1.63
N ASN A 228 22.06 -1.79 -1.50
CA ASN A 228 22.76 -1.72 -0.22
C ASN A 228 21.98 -0.88 0.80
N THR A 229 21.47 0.29 0.37
CA THR A 229 20.68 1.17 1.24
C THR A 229 19.43 0.46 1.78
N VAL A 230 18.72 -0.30 0.92
CA VAL A 230 17.55 -1.10 1.31
C VAL A 230 17.93 -2.29 2.20
N LYS A 231 19.05 -2.96 1.91
CA LYS A 231 19.55 -4.07 2.74
C LYS A 231 19.88 -3.60 4.15
N ASP A 232 20.53 -2.44 4.27
CA ASP A 232 20.96 -1.89 5.54
C ASP A 232 19.80 -1.22 6.29
N ASN A 233 18.80 -0.69 5.57
CA ASN A 233 17.62 -0.01 6.12
C ASN A 233 16.31 -0.52 5.49
N PRO A 234 15.85 -1.73 5.86
CA PRO A 234 14.64 -2.33 5.27
C PRO A 234 13.37 -1.49 5.52
N GLY A 235 13.36 -0.67 6.57
CA GLY A 235 12.26 0.25 6.89
C GLY A 235 12.02 1.32 5.83
N LEU A 236 13.07 1.81 5.14
CA LEU A 236 12.91 2.80 4.06
C LEU A 236 12.09 2.21 2.90
N PHE A 237 12.39 0.97 2.53
CA PHE A 237 11.66 0.25 1.50
C PHE A 237 10.22 -0.03 1.94
N PHE A 238 10.01 -0.48 3.18
CA PHE A 238 8.67 -0.72 3.71
C PHE A 238 7.82 0.56 3.67
N ASN A 239 8.36 1.69 4.12
CA ASN A 239 7.69 2.98 4.06
C ASN A 239 7.35 3.39 2.62
N TYR A 240 8.29 3.21 1.69
CA TYR A 240 8.03 3.46 0.26
C TYR A 240 6.88 2.60 -0.26
N PHE A 241 6.91 1.30 0.01
CA PHE A 241 5.87 0.35 -0.42
C PHE A 241 4.51 0.73 0.14
N VAL A 242 4.44 1.02 1.44
CA VAL A 242 3.19 1.38 2.11
C VAL A 242 2.58 2.66 1.55
N ASN A 243 3.41 3.66 1.22
CA ASN A 243 2.96 4.89 0.54
C ASN A 243 2.38 4.64 -0.86
N LYS A 244 2.67 3.48 -1.48
CA LYS A 244 2.10 3.07 -2.78
C LYS A 244 0.87 2.17 -2.66
N LEU A 245 0.56 1.64 -1.47
CA LEU A 245 -0.60 0.76 -1.27
C LEU A 245 -1.94 1.32 -1.79
N PRO A 246 -2.29 2.61 -1.64
CA PRO A 246 -3.55 3.13 -2.17
C PRO A 246 -3.69 2.89 -3.69
N PHE A 247 -2.61 3.10 -4.44
CA PHE A 247 -2.56 2.88 -5.88
C PHE A 247 -2.53 1.39 -6.22
N ILE A 248 -1.72 0.60 -5.51
CA ILE A 248 -1.63 -0.85 -5.73
C ILE A 248 -3.01 -1.49 -5.54
N ILE A 249 -3.71 -1.20 -4.43
CA ILE A 249 -5.04 -1.76 -4.14
C ILE A 249 -6.07 -1.33 -5.21
N PHE A 250 -5.98 -0.10 -5.72
CA PHE A 250 -6.86 0.39 -6.78
C PHE A 250 -6.78 -0.46 -8.06
N PHE A 251 -5.57 -0.73 -8.56
CA PHE A 251 -5.36 -1.57 -9.75
C PHE A 251 -5.51 -3.07 -9.46
N TYR A 252 -5.28 -3.47 -8.21
CA TYR A 252 -5.46 -4.84 -7.74
C TYR A 252 -6.92 -5.30 -7.82
N LEU A 253 -7.89 -4.42 -7.49
CA LEU A 253 -9.29 -4.82 -7.44
C LEU A 253 -9.88 -5.31 -8.78
N PRO A 254 -9.68 -4.63 -9.93
CA PRO A 254 -10.05 -5.17 -11.23
C PRO A 254 -9.45 -6.54 -11.53
N VAL A 255 -8.16 -6.73 -11.24
CA VAL A 255 -7.48 -8.02 -11.43
C VAL A 255 -8.09 -9.08 -10.50
N PHE A 256 -8.29 -8.77 -9.22
CA PHE A 256 -8.90 -9.70 -8.28
C PHE A 256 -10.34 -10.07 -8.68
N ALA A 257 -11.14 -9.09 -9.14
CA ALA A 257 -12.48 -9.32 -9.65
C ALA A 257 -12.51 -10.25 -10.86
N LEU A 258 -11.47 -10.24 -11.71
CA LEU A 258 -11.32 -11.20 -12.80
C LEU A 258 -11.24 -12.64 -12.27
N PHE A 259 -10.46 -12.88 -11.21
CA PHE A 259 -10.37 -14.22 -10.61
C PHE A 259 -11.65 -14.65 -9.90
N ILE A 260 -12.37 -13.71 -9.27
CA ILE A 260 -13.72 -13.97 -8.77
C ILE A 260 -14.62 -14.39 -9.94
N TRP A 261 -14.61 -13.65 -11.04
CA TRP A 261 -15.41 -13.98 -12.22
C TRP A 261 -15.05 -15.35 -12.79
N LEU A 262 -13.76 -15.69 -12.94
CA LEU A 262 -13.31 -17.01 -13.39
C LEU A 262 -13.81 -18.14 -12.46
N LEU A 263 -13.74 -17.94 -11.14
CA LEU A 263 -14.24 -18.93 -10.18
C LEU A 263 -15.77 -19.10 -10.24
N TYR A 264 -16.49 -18.08 -10.70
CA TYR A 264 -17.93 -18.05 -10.83
C TYR A 264 -18.41 -18.08 -12.29
N LEU A 265 -17.55 -18.48 -13.24
CA LEU A 265 -17.81 -18.41 -14.69
C LEU A 265 -19.08 -19.14 -15.14
N ARG A 266 -19.50 -20.18 -14.40
CA ARG A 266 -20.74 -20.95 -14.66
C ARG A 266 -22.01 -20.30 -14.10
N ARG A 267 -21.95 -19.06 -13.62
CA ARG A 267 -23.08 -18.36 -13.00
C ARG A 267 -23.48 -17.16 -13.86
N PRO A 268 -24.74 -16.70 -13.77
CA PRO A 268 -25.26 -15.64 -14.62
C PRO A 268 -24.80 -14.24 -14.17
N PHE A 269 -23.58 -14.13 -13.62
CA PHE A 269 -23.00 -12.85 -13.21
C PHE A 269 -21.97 -12.41 -14.24
N ASN A 270 -22.00 -11.15 -14.63
CA ASN A 270 -20.98 -10.58 -15.50
C ASN A 270 -19.78 -10.05 -14.68
N TYR A 271 -18.67 -9.77 -15.34
CA TYR A 271 -17.45 -9.24 -14.70
C TYR A 271 -17.73 -7.96 -13.88
N MET A 272 -18.56 -7.04 -14.38
CA MET A 272 -18.86 -5.79 -13.69
C MET A 272 -19.58 -6.01 -12.37
N GLU A 273 -20.42 -7.04 -12.28
CA GLU A 273 -21.11 -7.41 -11.04
C GLU A 273 -20.15 -7.97 -9.99
N HIS A 274 -19.15 -8.75 -10.40
CA HIS A 274 -18.06 -9.20 -9.53
C HIS A 274 -17.19 -8.04 -9.07
N LEU A 275 -16.90 -7.08 -9.95
CA LEU A 275 -16.16 -5.87 -9.62
C LEU A 275 -16.94 -4.99 -8.63
N ILE A 276 -18.24 -4.82 -8.82
CA ILE A 276 -19.12 -4.12 -7.86
C ILE A 276 -19.11 -4.83 -6.51
N PHE A 277 -19.18 -6.16 -6.48
CA PHE A 277 -19.07 -6.93 -5.24
C PHE A 277 -17.72 -6.69 -4.55
N ALA A 278 -16.61 -6.76 -5.31
CA ALA A 278 -15.26 -6.51 -4.82
C ALA A 278 -15.11 -5.10 -4.21
N PHE A 279 -15.66 -4.07 -4.87
CA PHE A 279 -15.66 -2.70 -4.31
C PHE A 279 -16.37 -2.66 -2.95
N HIS A 280 -17.58 -3.21 -2.82
CA HIS A 280 -18.30 -3.19 -1.54
C HIS A 280 -17.56 -3.95 -0.42
N VAL A 281 -16.99 -5.10 -0.74
CA VAL A 281 -16.19 -5.89 0.21
C VAL A 281 -14.97 -5.09 0.65
N GLN A 282 -14.22 -4.49 -0.28
CA GLN A 282 -13.03 -3.70 0.03
C GLN A 282 -13.37 -2.42 0.79
N THR A 283 -14.49 -1.76 0.46
CA THR A 283 -15.00 -0.64 1.26
C THR A 283 -15.30 -1.07 2.69
N THR A 284 -15.90 -2.26 2.88
CA THR A 284 -16.18 -2.79 4.22
C THR A 284 -14.87 -3.03 4.99
N PHE A 285 -13.86 -3.61 4.32
CA PHE A 285 -12.52 -3.79 4.88
C PHE A 285 -11.98 -2.45 5.39
N PHE A 286 -11.94 -1.42 4.55
CA PHE A 286 -11.41 -0.12 4.94
C PHE A 286 -12.17 0.52 6.11
N ILE A 287 -13.50 0.41 6.15
CA ILE A 287 -14.29 0.95 7.26
C ILE A 287 -14.02 0.19 8.56
N VAL A 288 -14.06 -1.14 8.52
CA VAL A 288 -13.84 -1.99 9.71
C VAL A 288 -12.43 -1.78 10.27
N TYR A 289 -11.42 -1.72 9.40
CA TYR A 289 -10.03 -1.51 9.81
C TYR A 289 -9.75 -0.06 10.21
N ALA A 290 -10.41 0.94 9.61
CA ALA A 290 -10.33 2.33 10.08
C ALA A 290 -10.89 2.47 11.50
N LEU A 291 -12.03 1.82 11.78
CA LEU A 291 -12.59 1.79 13.14
C LEU A 291 -11.66 1.07 14.11
N ALA A 292 -11.07 -0.05 13.71
CA ALA A 292 -10.10 -0.77 14.53
C ALA A 292 -8.90 0.11 14.88
N LEU A 293 -8.30 0.81 13.90
CA LEU A 293 -7.19 1.74 14.11
C LEU A 293 -7.54 2.85 15.10
N LEU A 294 -8.74 3.44 14.99
CA LEU A 294 -9.19 4.47 15.92
C LEU A 294 -9.41 3.93 17.35
N VAL A 295 -9.93 2.71 17.47
CA VAL A 295 -10.12 2.07 18.78
C VAL A 295 -8.78 1.71 19.40
N ASP A 296 -7.85 1.10 18.65
CA ASP A 296 -6.51 0.75 19.14
C ASP A 296 -5.74 2.01 19.55
N TYR A 297 -5.89 3.12 18.82
CA TYR A 297 -5.31 4.41 19.20
C TYR A 297 -5.80 4.93 20.57
N LEU A 298 -7.06 4.64 20.95
CA LEU A 298 -7.67 5.12 22.19
C LEU A 298 -7.54 4.14 23.37
N LEU A 299 -7.76 2.86 23.11
CA LEU A 299 -7.92 1.83 24.16
C LEU A 299 -6.71 0.89 24.29
N LYS A 300 -5.74 0.99 23.38
CA LYS A 300 -4.54 0.14 23.26
C LYS A 300 -4.84 -1.37 23.23
N ASP A 301 -4.51 -1.96 22.08
CA ASP A 301 -4.62 -3.39 21.76
C ASP A 301 -6.03 -3.96 21.50
N TRP A 302 -6.03 -5.18 20.95
CA TRP A 302 -7.13 -6.10 20.59
C TRP A 302 -8.11 -5.71 19.46
N ALA A 303 -8.26 -4.44 19.08
CA ALA A 303 -9.28 -4.06 18.11
C ALA A 303 -9.01 -4.63 16.71
N PHE A 304 -7.74 -4.65 16.29
CA PHE A 304 -7.33 -5.26 15.01
C PHE A 304 -7.65 -6.76 14.93
N THR A 305 -7.47 -7.51 16.02
CA THR A 305 -7.77 -8.96 16.09
C THR A 305 -9.27 -9.22 15.97
N ILE A 306 -10.08 -8.41 16.65
CA ILE A 306 -11.54 -8.47 16.53
C ILE A 306 -11.97 -8.11 15.11
N ALA A 307 -11.41 -7.04 14.55
CA ALA A 307 -11.70 -6.60 13.19
C ALA A 307 -11.40 -7.68 12.14
N ASN A 308 -10.29 -8.40 12.28
CA ASN A 308 -9.94 -9.53 11.43
C ASN A 308 -11.01 -10.64 11.49
N THR A 309 -11.39 -11.05 12.69
CA THR A 309 -12.41 -12.09 12.91
C THR A 309 -13.77 -11.67 12.33
N VAL A 310 -14.19 -10.42 12.60
CA VAL A 310 -15.42 -9.84 12.06
C VAL A 310 -15.39 -9.79 10.54
N PHE A 311 -14.27 -9.37 9.95
CA PHE A 311 -14.13 -9.24 8.51
C PHE A 311 -14.15 -10.59 7.80
N ILE A 312 -13.47 -11.62 8.34
CA ILE A 312 -13.52 -12.99 7.80
C ILE A 312 -14.95 -13.50 7.78
N PHE A 313 -15.68 -13.35 8.89
CA PHE A 313 -17.08 -13.76 8.98
C PHE A 313 -17.97 -12.97 7.99
N TYR A 314 -17.74 -11.65 7.90
CA TYR A 314 -18.43 -10.76 6.97
C TYR A 314 -18.22 -11.22 5.52
N LEU A 315 -16.99 -11.47 5.11
CA LEU A 315 -16.62 -11.87 3.75
C LEU A 315 -17.31 -13.17 3.35
N TYR A 316 -17.26 -14.20 4.22
CA TYR A 316 -17.99 -15.45 4.00
C TYR A 316 -19.50 -15.20 3.80
N LYS A 317 -20.12 -14.43 4.70
CA LYS A 317 -21.56 -14.15 4.65
C LYS A 317 -21.92 -13.31 3.41
N ALA A 318 -21.06 -12.38 3.01
CA ALA A 318 -21.24 -11.54 1.83
C ALA A 318 -21.21 -12.38 0.55
N MET A 319 -20.22 -13.27 0.42
CA MET A 319 -20.14 -14.22 -0.70
C MET A 319 -21.39 -15.11 -0.75
N ARG A 320 -21.82 -15.67 0.38
CA ARG A 320 -22.99 -16.55 0.43
C ARG A 320 -24.26 -15.81 0.00
N ASN A 321 -24.48 -14.61 0.52
CA ASN A 321 -25.67 -13.82 0.27
C ASN A 321 -25.73 -13.29 -1.17
N PHE A 322 -24.59 -12.88 -1.73
CA PHE A 322 -24.49 -12.36 -3.09
C PHE A 322 -24.65 -13.46 -4.13
N TYR A 323 -23.88 -14.56 -4.02
CA TYR A 323 -23.89 -15.64 -5.03
C TYR A 323 -25.01 -16.68 -4.84
N GLY A 324 -25.67 -16.69 -3.69
CA GLY A 324 -26.79 -17.59 -3.38
C GLY A 324 -26.41 -19.06 -3.41
N GLN A 325 -25.19 -19.42 -2.97
CA GLN A 325 -24.70 -20.80 -2.96
C GLN A 325 -24.90 -21.48 -1.59
N GLY A 326 -24.93 -22.81 -1.61
CA GLY A 326 -24.91 -23.63 -0.39
C GLY A 326 -23.60 -23.49 0.38
N ARG A 327 -23.63 -23.75 1.70
CA ARG A 327 -22.52 -23.46 2.64
C ARG A 327 -21.20 -24.09 2.20
N VAL A 328 -21.20 -25.39 1.86
CA VAL A 328 -19.98 -26.12 1.46
C VAL A 328 -19.33 -25.50 0.23
N LYS A 329 -20.12 -25.23 -0.83
CA LYS A 329 -19.61 -24.60 -2.06
C LYS A 329 -19.04 -23.21 -1.79
N THR A 330 -19.69 -22.43 -0.92
CA THR A 330 -19.20 -21.11 -0.52
C THR A 330 -17.90 -21.20 0.27
N ILE A 331 -17.76 -22.13 1.22
CA ILE A 331 -16.55 -22.31 2.02
C ILE A 331 -15.36 -22.69 1.12
N VAL A 332 -15.55 -23.67 0.23
CA VAL A 332 -14.50 -24.08 -0.72
C VAL A 332 -14.03 -22.91 -1.58
N LYS A 333 -14.98 -22.14 -2.14
CA LYS A 333 -14.64 -20.95 -2.93
C LYS A 333 -14.05 -19.82 -2.10
N PHE A 334 -14.47 -19.66 -0.86
CA PHE A 334 -13.90 -18.69 0.07
C PHE A 334 -12.42 -18.99 0.32
N ILE A 335 -12.08 -20.24 0.65
CA ILE A 335 -10.68 -20.67 0.86
C ILE A 335 -9.86 -20.43 -0.41
N LEU A 336 -10.38 -20.87 -1.56
CA LEU A 336 -9.69 -20.72 -2.84
C LEU A 336 -9.48 -19.24 -3.20
N LEU A 337 -10.47 -18.36 -3.00
CA LEU A 337 -10.32 -16.94 -3.28
C LEU A 337 -9.32 -16.26 -2.33
N ASN A 338 -9.28 -16.63 -1.05
CA ASN A 338 -8.29 -16.09 -0.13
C ASN A 338 -6.87 -16.56 -0.51
N PHE A 339 -6.72 -17.81 -0.94
CA PHE A 339 -5.45 -18.31 -1.46
C PHE A 339 -5.00 -17.55 -2.72
N ILE A 340 -5.90 -17.36 -3.69
CA ILE A 340 -5.64 -16.53 -4.88
C ILE A 340 -5.29 -15.10 -4.48
N PHE A 341 -6.00 -14.53 -3.49
CA PHE A 341 -5.75 -13.18 -3.01
C PHE A 341 -4.30 -13.04 -2.52
N PHE A 342 -3.81 -13.96 -1.69
CA PHE A 342 -2.43 -13.90 -1.21
C PHE A 342 -1.39 -14.09 -2.32
N ILE A 343 -1.66 -14.96 -3.30
CA ILE A 343 -0.78 -15.11 -4.48
C ILE A 343 -0.71 -13.80 -5.27
N LEU A 344 -1.87 -13.22 -5.59
CA LEU A 344 -1.92 -11.97 -6.36
C LEU A 344 -1.31 -10.80 -5.59
N ALA A 345 -1.50 -10.74 -4.27
CA ALA A 345 -0.87 -9.76 -3.41
C ALA A 345 0.66 -9.91 -3.41
N GLY A 346 1.18 -11.15 -3.36
CA GLY A 346 2.60 -11.45 -3.50
C GLY A 346 3.16 -11.02 -4.84
N ILE A 347 2.46 -11.33 -5.94
CA ILE A 347 2.84 -10.88 -7.29
C ILE A 347 2.84 -9.35 -7.38
N ALA A 348 1.80 -8.69 -6.85
CA ALA A 348 1.70 -7.23 -6.84
C ALA A 348 2.84 -6.60 -6.02
N ALA A 349 3.22 -7.21 -4.88
CA ALA A 349 4.35 -6.77 -4.08
C ALA A 349 5.67 -6.91 -4.85
N ILE A 350 5.91 -8.04 -5.52
CA ILE A 350 7.10 -8.25 -6.36
C ILE A 350 7.14 -7.26 -7.52
N ILE A 351 6.03 -7.05 -8.23
CA ILE A 351 5.95 -6.05 -9.31
C ILE A 351 6.23 -4.65 -8.77
N SER A 352 5.68 -4.29 -7.61
CA SER A 352 5.95 -3.01 -6.96
C SER A 352 7.42 -2.84 -6.58
N ILE A 353 8.07 -3.91 -6.11
CA ILE A 353 9.50 -3.94 -5.82
C ILE A 353 10.29 -3.68 -7.11
N LEU A 354 10.04 -4.47 -8.16
CA LEU A 354 10.73 -4.35 -9.44
C LEU A 354 10.52 -2.97 -10.09
N ALA A 355 9.31 -2.43 -10.02
CA ALA A 355 9.00 -1.09 -10.51
C ALA A 355 9.74 0.00 -9.71
N SER A 356 9.83 -0.14 -8.38
CA SER A 356 10.61 0.76 -7.54
C SER A 356 12.09 0.73 -7.94
N PHE A 357 12.67 -0.45 -8.11
CA PHE A 357 14.05 -0.64 -8.56
C PHE A 357 14.29 -0.17 -10.00
N ALA A 358 13.26 -0.10 -10.87
CA ALA A 358 13.42 0.40 -12.23
C ALA A 358 13.42 1.93 -12.28
N ILE A 359 12.49 2.57 -11.55
CA ILE A 359 12.20 4.02 -11.62
C ILE A 359 13.17 4.84 -10.76
N TYR A 360 13.52 4.37 -9.55
CA TYR A 360 14.61 4.92 -8.74
C TYR A 360 15.88 4.20 -9.13
#